data_AF-A0A0E3QUL0-F1
#
_entry.id   AF-A0A0E3QUL0-F1
#
_cell.length_a   1.000
_cell.length_b   1.000
_cell.length_c   1.000
_cell.angle_alpha   90.00
_cell.angle_beta   90.00
_cell.angle_gamma   90.00
#
_symmetry.space_group_name_H-M   'P 1'
#
loop_
_entity.id
_entity.type
_entity.pdbx_description
1 polymer ?
#
loop_
_entity_poly.entity_id
_entity_poly.type
_entity_poly.pdbx_seq_one_letter_code
_entity_poly.pdbx_strand_id
1 'polypeptide(L)' 'MIAFPAGMAENAPKDSAYVGPVDPTGNPWLSPELMIMGIPSKLAQQMGADLEESFICKRSNIAYPKNRIAIKPYTKITEK' A
#
# COMPACT_ATOMS: atom_id res chain seq x y z
N MET A 1 1.75 8.48 8.23
CA MET A 1 1.60 9.81 7.61
C MET A 1 0.33 9.76 6.79
N ILE A 2 -0.70 10.53 7.15
CA ILE A 2 -1.89 10.72 6.32
C ILE A 2 -1.53 11.87 5.38
N ALA A 3 -1.04 11.56 4.19
CA ALA A 3 -0.78 12.59 3.18
C ALA A 3 -2.13 12.96 2.55
N PHE A 4 -2.36 14.26 2.36
CA PHE A 4 -3.60 14.82 1.84
C PHE A 4 -3.53 14.79 0.30
N PRO A 5 -4.13 13.80 -0.39
CA PRO A 5 -3.99 13.65 -1.83
C PRO A 5 -4.97 14.57 -2.56
N ALA A 6 -5.22 15.78 -2.05
CA ALA A 6 -6.41 16.58 -2.39
C ALA A 6 -6.57 16.90 -3.88
N GLY A 7 -5.47 17.00 -4.62
CA GLY A 7 -5.54 17.11 -6.09
C GLY A 7 -5.76 15.78 -6.80
N MET A 8 -5.19 14.68 -6.30
CA MET A 8 -5.32 13.36 -6.92
C MET A 8 -6.69 12.71 -6.67
N ALA A 9 -7.32 13.04 -5.54
CA ALA A 9 -8.59 12.46 -5.12
C ALA A 9 -9.82 13.27 -5.58
N GLU A 10 -9.63 14.46 -6.19
CA GLU A 10 -10.72 15.41 -6.51
C GLU A 10 -11.85 14.78 -7.34
N ASN A 11 -11.51 13.98 -8.35
CA ASN A 11 -12.47 13.36 -9.28
C ASN A 11 -12.72 11.88 -9.00
N ALA A 12 -12.15 11.37 -7.92
CA ALA A 12 -12.10 9.96 -7.71
C ALA A 12 -13.29 9.48 -6.84
N PRO A 13 -13.71 8.21 -6.95
CA PRO A 13 -14.91 7.74 -6.27
C PRO A 13 -14.78 7.90 -4.76
N LYS A 14 -15.84 8.36 -4.10
CA LYS A 14 -15.86 8.52 -2.64
C LYS A 14 -15.40 7.22 -1.95
N ASP A 15 -14.69 7.38 -0.84
CA ASP A 15 -14.17 6.30 -0.01
C ASP A 15 -13.15 5.36 -0.67
N SER A 16 -12.51 5.76 -1.78
CA SER A 16 -11.42 4.96 -2.36
C SER A 16 -10.06 5.30 -1.75
N ALA A 17 -9.17 4.30 -1.68
CA ALA A 17 -7.75 4.53 -1.45
C ALA A 17 -7.05 4.93 -2.74
N TYR A 18 -6.03 5.79 -2.65
CA TYR A 18 -5.24 6.26 -3.79
C TYR A 18 -3.78 6.03 -3.55
N VAL A 19 -3.05 5.71 -4.63
CA VAL A 19 -1.59 5.61 -4.62
C VAL A 19 -1.05 6.47 -5.76
N GLY A 20 -0.11 7.35 -5.45
CA GLY A 20 0.38 8.36 -6.38
C GLY A 20 1.81 8.78 -6.10
N PRO A 21 2.45 9.53 -7.02
CA PRO A 21 3.75 10.11 -6.77
C PRO A 21 3.69 11.13 -5.62
N VAL A 22 4.80 11.32 -4.92
CA VAL A 22 4.98 12.48 -4.04
C VAL A 22 4.96 13.75 -4.90
N ASP A 23 4.26 14.80 -4.45
CA ASP A 23 4.37 16.12 -5.07
C ASP A 23 5.83 16.61 -4.95
N PRO A 24 6.57 16.72 -6.06
CA PRO A 24 7.98 17.10 -6.03
C PRO A 24 8.18 18.57 -5.66
N THR A 25 7.13 19.39 -5.69
CA THR A 25 7.14 20.79 -5.22
C THR A 25 6.84 20.91 -3.73
N GLY A 26 6.39 19.81 -3.11
CA GLY A 26 6.04 19.71 -1.70
C GLY A 26 7.22 19.43 -0.78
N ASN A 27 6.94 18.73 0.32
CA ASN A 27 7.88 18.51 1.43
C ASN A 27 9.23 17.89 0.96
N PRO A 28 10.36 18.62 1.03
CA PRO A 28 11.66 18.12 0.57
C PRO A 28 12.21 16.97 1.42
N TRP A 29 11.57 16.64 2.54
CA TRP A 29 11.93 15.49 3.37
C TRP A 29 11.49 14.15 2.78
N LEU A 30 10.58 14.16 1.79
CA LEU A 30 10.12 12.96 1.11
C LEU A 30 10.86 12.82 -0.23
N SER A 31 11.51 11.68 -0.44
CA SER A 31 12.16 11.39 -1.71
C SER A 31 11.12 11.37 -2.84
N PRO A 32 11.40 12.01 -3.99
CA PRO A 32 10.50 12.02 -5.14
C PRO A 32 10.30 10.63 -5.76
N GLU A 33 11.17 9.67 -5.45
CA GLU A 33 11.08 8.28 -5.91
C GLU A 33 10.07 7.44 -5.11
N LEU A 34 9.42 8.03 -4.09
CA LEU A 34 8.45 7.33 -3.26
C LEU A 34 7.03 7.52 -3.79
N MET A 35 6.19 6.50 -3.54
CA MET A 35 4.75 6.57 -3.75
C MET A 35 4.07 6.93 -2.43
N ILE A 36 3.12 7.85 -2.48
CA ILE A 36 2.22 8.19 -1.38
C ILE A 36 0.93 7.39 -1.53
N MET A 37 0.40 6.90 -0.41
CA MET A 37 -0.94 6.34 -0.33
C MET A 37 -1.85 7.19 0.55
N GLY A 38 -2.99 7.61 0.02
CA GLY A 38 -4.09 8.20 0.76
C GLY A 38 -5.14 7.14 1.07
N ILE A 39 -5.47 6.93 2.35
CA ILE A 39 -6.50 5.98 2.78
C ILE A 39 -7.58 6.78 3.53
N PRO A 40 -8.85 6.72 3.09
CA PRO A 40 -9.96 7.29 3.85
C PRO A 40 -10.00 6.74 5.27
N SER A 41 -10.30 7.60 6.25
CA SER A 41 -10.25 7.24 7.67
C SER A 41 -11.12 6.03 8.01
N LYS A 42 -12.34 5.97 7.44
CA LYS A 42 -13.25 4.85 7.63
C LYS A 42 -12.70 3.54 7.06
N LEU A 43 -12.06 3.60 5.89
CA LEU A 43 -11.40 2.44 5.30
C LEU A 43 -10.21 1.98 6.17
N ALA A 44 -9.40 2.92 6.67
CA ALA A 44 -8.30 2.61 7.58
C ALA A 44 -8.78 1.95 8.89
N GLN A 45 -9.88 2.44 9.46
CA GLN A 45 -10.51 1.82 10.63
C GLN A 45 -11.00 0.40 10.34
N GLN A 46 -11.67 0.19 9.20
CA GLN A 46 -12.13 -1.13 8.79
C GLN A 46 -10.96 -2.10 8.60
N MET A 47 -9.89 -1.67 7.93
CA MET A 47 -8.67 -2.48 7.79
C MET A 47 -8.09 -2.89 9.14
N GLY A 48 -8.13 -2.01 10.15
CA GLY A 48 -7.71 -2.33 11.51
C GLY A 48 -8.64 -3.31 12.21
N ALA A 49 -9.96 -3.16 12.03
CA ALA A 49 -10.95 -4.08 12.60
C ALA A 49 -10.84 -5.50 12.00
N ASP A 50 -10.50 -5.60 10.72
CA ASP A 50 -10.34 -6.89 10.01
C ASP A 50 -8.94 -7.50 10.17
N LEU A 51 -8.06 -6.89 10.95
CA LEU A 51 -6.65 -7.29 11.06
C LEU A 51 -6.51 -8.74 11.55
N GLU A 52 -7.28 -9.13 12.57
CA GLU A 52 -7.28 -10.50 13.11
C GLU A 52 -7.68 -11.54 12.08
N GLU A 53 -8.61 -11.17 11.19
CA GLU A 53 -9.10 -12.05 10.14
C GLU A 53 -8.20 -12.06 8.89
N SER A 54 -7.26 -11.13 8.80
CA SER A 54 -6.33 -11.01 7.69
C SER A 54 -5.22 -12.06 7.71
N PHE A 55 -4.54 -12.24 6.57
CA PHE A 55 -3.37 -13.13 6.50
C PHE A 55 -2.21 -12.65 7.37
N ILE A 56 -2.18 -11.37 7.74
CA ILE A 56 -1.15 -10.78 8.60
C ILE A 56 -1.14 -11.49 9.96
N CYS A 57 -2.33 -11.70 10.54
CA CYS A 57 -2.47 -12.41 11.81
C CYS A 57 -2.61 -13.92 11.60
N LYS A 58 -3.51 -14.38 10.73
CA LYS A 58 -3.78 -15.83 10.53
C LYS A 58 -2.61 -16.62 9.96
N ARG A 59 -1.71 -15.96 9.24
CA ARG A 59 -0.54 -16.58 8.58
C ARG A 59 0.72 -15.75 8.85
N SER A 60 0.89 -15.35 10.11
CA SER A 60 2.00 -14.48 10.55
C SER A 60 3.39 -15.01 10.19
N ASN A 61 3.58 -16.34 10.15
CA ASN A 61 4.84 -16.96 9.71
C ASN A 61 5.15 -16.76 8.21
N ILE A 62 4.13 -16.51 7.37
CA ILE A 62 4.27 -16.19 5.95
C ILE A 62 4.40 -14.68 5.76
N ALA A 63 3.59 -13.89 6.48
CA ALA A 63 3.64 -12.43 6.42
C ALA A 63 4.97 -11.87 6.98
N TYR A 64 5.48 -12.50 8.05
CA TYR A 64 6.70 -12.13 8.76
C TYR A 64 7.62 -13.36 8.92
N PRO A 65 8.25 -13.82 7.83
CA PRO A 65 9.12 -14.97 7.89
C PRO A 65 10.39 -14.66 8.69
N LYS A 66 10.85 -15.61 9.50
CA LYS A 66 12.09 -15.46 10.31
C LYS A 66 13.32 -15.12 9.48
N ASN A 67 13.38 -15.64 8.26
CA ASN A 67 14.44 -15.37 7.30
C ASN A 67 13.86 -14.69 6.07
N ARG A 68 14.59 -13.73 5.50
CA ARG A 68 14.20 -13.09 4.24
C ARG A 68 14.07 -14.15 3.15
N ILE A 69 12.87 -14.29 2.61
CA ILE A 69 12.61 -15.19 1.49
C ILE A 69 13.04 -14.47 0.21
N ALA A 70 13.99 -15.05 -0.54
CA ALA A 70 14.31 -14.57 -1.87
C ALA A 70 13.09 -14.85 -2.78
N ILE A 71 12.41 -13.78 -3.19
CA ILE A 71 11.33 -13.88 -4.16
C ILE A 71 12.00 -14.11 -5.52
N LYS A 72 11.95 -15.34 -6.02
CA LYS A 72 12.38 -15.62 -7.40
C LYS A 72 11.37 -14.94 -8.34
N PRO A 73 11.83 -14.24 -9.38
CA PRO A 73 10.93 -13.68 -10.39
C PRO A 73 10.05 -14.80 -10.95
N TYR A 74 8.77 -14.51 -11.14
CA TYR A 74 7.87 -15.44 -11.82
C TYR A 74 8.35 -15.61 -13.27
N THR A 75 8.80 -16.81 -13.62
CA THR A 75 9.11 -17.18 -15.00
C THR A 75 7.90 -17.90 -15.58
N LYS A 76 7.23 -17.30 -16.56
CA LYS A 76 6.15 -17.96 -17.31
C LYS A 76 6.77 -19.12 -18.09
N ILE A 77 6.40 -20.37 -17.78
CA ILE A 77 6.81 -21.51 -18.58
C ILE A 77 5.99 -21.46 -19.87
N THR A 78 6.64 -21.13 -20.99
CA THR A 78 6.04 -21.27 -22.32
C THR A 78 6.36 -22.69 -22.78
N GLU A 79 5.37 -23.58 -22.74
CA GLU A 79 5.48 -24.88 -23.42
C GLU A 79 5.58 -24.63 -24.93
N LYS A 80 6.54 -25.28 -25.59
CA LYS A 80 6.75 -25.27 -27.04
C LYS A 80 6.02 -26.44 -27.69
#